data_AF-A0A4V1UZS9-F1
#
_entry.id   AF-A0A4V1UZS9-F1
#
_cell.length_a   1.000
_cell.length_b   1.000
_cell.length_c   1.000
_cell.angle_alpha   90.00
_cell.angle_beta   90.00
_cell.angle_gamma   90.00
#
_symmetry.space_group_name_H-M   'P 1'
#
loop_
_entity.id
_entity.type
_entity.pdbx_description
1 polymer ?
#
loop_
_entity_poly.entity_id
_entity_poly.type
_entity_poly.pdbx_seq_one_letter_code
_entity_poly.pdbx_strand_id
1 'polypeptide(L)'
;MSRKRSLSLSAAALLLAAPLGLTGCGMLGDDSKNSEPATSSQADNGDKSDGGSSESRSPESSAPGESNDQAAGKPSKDEVKNGLKQYYQGQHIPGPAADKLAGCMVDEGYDRFSAKTLNAIKNGKPGEVDPADSQTFTQVSGTCASKSFNGSIPTDLPLPS
;
A
#
# COMPACT_ATOMS: atom_id res chain seq x y z
N MET A 1 16.77 48.87 2.66
CA MET A 1 17.98 48.07 2.37
C MET A 1 17.55 46.71 1.83
N SER A 2 17.47 46.59 0.50
CA SER A 2 16.97 45.40 -0.19
C SER A 2 18.11 44.40 -0.43
N ARG A 3 18.05 43.21 0.19
CA ARG A 3 19.00 42.12 -0.08
C ARG A 3 18.43 41.22 -1.16
N LYS A 4 18.90 41.40 -2.40
CA LYS A 4 18.69 40.49 -3.52
C LYS A 4 19.53 39.24 -3.27
N ARG A 5 18.94 38.04 -3.32
CA ARG A 5 19.68 36.77 -3.35
C ARG A 5 19.38 36.08 -4.67
N SER A 6 20.45 35.82 -5.40
CA SER A 6 20.50 35.31 -6.77
C SER A 6 20.16 33.82 -6.82
N LEU A 7 19.41 33.43 -7.85
CA LEU A 7 19.12 32.05 -8.22
C LEU A 7 20.24 31.52 -9.12
N SER A 8 20.88 30.41 -8.76
CA SER A 8 21.72 29.64 -9.67
C SER A 8 20.87 28.57 -10.36
N LEU A 9 20.65 28.73 -11.66
CA LEU A 9 20.18 27.66 -12.54
C LEU A 9 21.36 26.74 -12.87
N SER A 10 21.30 25.49 -12.44
CA SER A 10 22.17 24.43 -12.96
C SER A 10 21.43 23.69 -14.06
N ALA A 11 21.74 24.03 -15.31
CA ALA A 11 21.39 23.26 -16.49
C ALA A 11 22.37 22.09 -16.61
N ALA A 12 21.89 20.86 -16.40
CA ALA A 12 22.62 19.65 -16.74
C ALA A 12 21.97 19.02 -17.97
N ALA A 13 22.72 19.01 -19.06
CA ALA A 13 22.32 18.56 -20.38
C ALA A 13 22.22 17.02 -20.49
N LEU A 14 21.40 16.62 -21.46
CA LEU A 14 21.10 15.28 -21.93
C LEU A 14 22.35 14.43 -22.24
N LEU A 15 22.33 13.16 -21.81
CA LEU A 15 22.98 12.06 -22.51
C LEU A 15 21.98 10.91 -22.67
N LEU A 16 21.30 10.89 -23.82
CA LEU A 16 20.68 9.70 -24.41
C LEU A 16 21.78 8.80 -24.97
N ALA A 17 21.85 7.55 -24.51
CA ALA A 17 22.09 6.34 -25.31
C ALA A 17 22.50 5.16 -24.40
N ALA A 18 21.58 4.25 -24.13
CA ALA A 18 21.93 2.90 -23.71
C ALA A 18 21.11 1.89 -24.54
N PRO A 19 21.76 0.93 -25.22
CA PRO A 19 21.14 0.04 -26.20
C PRO A 19 20.23 -1.01 -25.56
N LEU A 20 19.12 -1.28 -26.24
CA LEU A 20 18.19 -2.37 -25.98
C LEU A 20 18.89 -3.73 -26.21
N GLY A 21 19.44 -4.29 -25.14
CA GLY A 21 19.85 -5.69 -25.08
C GLY A 21 18.68 -6.60 -24.69
N LEU A 22 17.69 -6.78 -25.59
CA LEU A 22 16.75 -7.90 -25.51
C LEU A 22 17.47 -9.17 -25.97
N THR A 23 18.15 -9.83 -25.04
CA THR A 23 18.66 -11.20 -25.20
C THR A 23 17.79 -12.09 -24.32
N GLY A 24 17.14 -13.08 -24.93
CA GLY A 24 16.02 -13.79 -24.36
C GLY A 24 16.33 -14.83 -23.29
N CYS A 25 15.26 -15.25 -22.63
CA CYS A 25 15.05 -16.62 -22.21
C CYS A 25 13.67 -17.05 -22.72
N GLY A 26 13.64 -17.48 -23.98
CA GLY A 26 12.65 -18.45 -24.42
C GLY A 26 13.11 -19.81 -23.93
N MET A 27 12.41 -20.38 -22.95
CA MET A 27 12.49 -21.80 -22.64
C MET A 27 11.15 -22.43 -23.03
N LEU A 28 11.08 -22.83 -24.31
CA LEU A 28 10.15 -23.86 -24.77
C LEU A 28 10.55 -25.16 -24.06
N GLY A 29 9.70 -25.63 -23.17
CA GLY A 29 9.69 -26.98 -22.66
C GLY A 29 8.29 -27.55 -22.88
N ASP A 30 8.10 -28.17 -24.04
CA ASP A 30 7.02 -29.14 -24.29
C ASP A 30 7.38 -30.46 -23.59
N ASP A 31 6.39 -31.35 -23.43
CA ASP A 31 6.38 -32.63 -22.72
C ASP A 31 6.04 -32.57 -21.21
N SER A 32 4.76 -32.75 -20.88
CA SER A 32 4.36 -33.89 -20.02
C SER A 32 2.85 -34.17 -20.02
N LYS A 33 2.58 -35.42 -20.35
CA LYS A 33 1.33 -36.17 -20.34
C LYS A 33 0.56 -36.09 -19.01
N ASN A 34 -0.77 -36.18 -19.15
CA ASN A 34 -1.69 -37.01 -18.34
C ASN A 34 -1.84 -36.65 -16.85
N SER A 35 -3.03 -36.18 -16.47
CA SER A 35 -4.00 -36.97 -15.68
C SER A 35 -5.18 -36.07 -15.31
N GLU A 36 -6.37 -36.45 -15.75
CA GLU A 36 -7.61 -36.15 -15.03
C GLU A 36 -7.51 -36.73 -13.61
N PRO A 37 -8.18 -36.12 -12.62
CA PRO A 37 -9.40 -36.80 -12.19
C PRO A 37 -10.58 -35.87 -11.95
N ALA A 38 -11.74 -36.48 -12.12
CA ALA A 38 -13.06 -35.99 -11.84
C ALA A 38 -13.33 -35.76 -10.34
N THR A 39 -14.45 -35.07 -10.09
CA THR A 39 -15.36 -35.27 -8.95
C THR A 39 -14.90 -34.70 -7.61
N SER A 40 -15.59 -33.66 -7.12
CA SER A 40 -16.76 -33.88 -6.27
C SER A 40 -17.44 -32.57 -5.89
N SER A 41 -18.76 -32.56 -6.09
CA SER A 41 -19.70 -31.63 -5.47
C SER A 41 -19.68 -31.78 -3.95
N GLN A 42 -19.71 -30.67 -3.21
CA GLN A 42 -20.28 -30.66 -1.86
C GLN A 42 -20.96 -29.32 -1.58
N ALA A 43 -22.29 -29.37 -1.61
CA ALA A 43 -23.18 -28.45 -0.91
C ALA A 43 -23.38 -28.94 0.55
N ASP A 44 -24.21 -28.23 1.31
CA ASP A 44 -24.77 -28.58 2.63
C ASP A 44 -23.88 -28.22 3.85
N ASN A 45 -24.31 -27.60 4.95
CA ASN A 45 -25.58 -27.00 5.40
C ASN A 45 -25.34 -26.34 6.80
N GLY A 46 -26.28 -25.50 7.25
CA GLY A 46 -26.58 -25.28 8.68
C GLY A 46 -25.91 -24.07 9.35
N ASP A 47 -26.60 -23.01 9.82
CA ASP A 47 -27.74 -22.85 10.76
C ASP A 47 -27.29 -22.48 12.20
N LYS A 48 -27.75 -21.28 12.62
CA LYS A 48 -28.02 -20.75 13.98
C LYS A 48 -26.93 -20.56 15.05
N SER A 49 -26.88 -19.33 15.56
CA SER A 49 -27.33 -18.90 16.93
C SER A 49 -27.04 -17.39 17.09
N ASP A 50 -28.05 -16.50 17.07
CA ASP A 50 -28.75 -15.92 18.24
C ASP A 50 -27.99 -15.94 19.57
N GLY A 51 -27.78 -14.75 20.17
CA GLY A 51 -27.14 -14.59 21.47
C GLY A 51 -26.73 -13.15 21.74
N GLY A 52 -27.70 -12.31 22.12
CA GLY A 52 -27.45 -10.95 22.56
C GLY A 52 -26.64 -10.85 23.86
N SER A 53 -25.92 -9.74 24.02
CA SER A 53 -25.71 -9.10 25.32
C SER A 53 -25.33 -7.65 25.11
N SER A 54 -26.24 -6.78 25.55
CA SER A 54 -25.95 -5.39 25.89
C SER A 54 -25.07 -5.37 27.13
N GLU A 55 -23.89 -4.76 27.05
CA GLU A 55 -23.28 -4.11 28.21
C GLU A 55 -22.75 -2.73 27.79
N SER A 56 -23.49 -1.70 28.20
CA SER A 56 -22.98 -0.35 28.35
C SER A 56 -21.79 -0.37 29.30
N ARG A 57 -20.60 -0.04 28.82
CA ARG A 57 -19.54 0.56 29.66
C ARG A 57 -18.77 1.62 28.88
N SER A 58 -19.01 2.86 29.28
CA SER A 58 -18.15 4.01 29.09
C SER A 58 -18.15 4.73 30.45
N PRO A 59 -17.11 5.45 30.89
CA PRO A 59 -15.72 5.49 30.42
C PRO A 59 -14.75 5.07 31.56
N GLU A 60 -13.58 4.53 31.22
CA GLU A 60 -12.44 4.55 32.16
C GLU A 60 -11.34 5.43 31.55
N SER A 61 -11.27 6.64 32.09
CA SER A 61 -10.14 7.54 31.94
C SER A 61 -8.98 7.06 32.80
N SER A 62 -7.78 7.20 32.22
CA SER A 62 -6.49 7.45 32.88
C SER A 62 -5.62 6.24 33.23
N ALA A 63 -4.60 6.03 32.37
CA ALA A 63 -3.23 6.12 32.82
C ALA A 63 -2.32 6.65 31.69
N PRO A 64 -1.68 7.83 31.86
CA PRO A 64 -0.55 8.22 31.03
C PRO A 64 0.65 7.39 31.45
N GLY A 65 0.84 6.24 30.81
CA GLY A 65 2.06 5.46 30.92
C GLY A 65 3.19 6.18 30.19
N GLU A 66 3.95 7.00 30.91
CA GLU A 66 5.26 7.49 30.51
C GLU A 66 6.19 6.30 30.22
N SER A 67 6.22 5.83 28.98
CA SER A 67 7.33 5.03 28.45
C SER A 67 8.30 5.97 27.76
N ASN A 68 9.27 6.42 28.55
CA ASN A 68 10.42 7.23 28.17
C ASN A 68 11.41 6.41 27.32
N ASP A 69 11.02 6.06 26.08
CA ASP A 69 11.89 5.64 24.97
C ASP A 69 11.02 5.62 23.71
N GLN A 70 10.81 6.79 23.08
CA GLN A 70 9.91 6.97 21.93
C GLN A 70 10.47 6.35 20.64
N ALA A 71 10.51 5.03 20.60
CA ALA A 71 10.22 4.30 19.39
C ALA A 71 8.83 4.76 18.92
N ALA A 72 8.76 5.55 17.85
CA ALA A 72 7.50 6.08 17.33
C ALA A 72 6.49 4.94 17.17
N GLY A 73 5.47 4.91 18.04
CA GLY A 73 4.45 3.85 18.05
C GLY A 73 3.72 3.73 16.71
N LYS A 74 2.93 2.66 16.55
CA LYS A 74 2.07 2.52 15.36
C LYS A 74 1.16 3.77 15.26
N PRO A 75 1.24 4.57 14.18
CA PRO A 75 0.34 5.70 13.97
C PRO A 75 -1.08 5.20 13.74
N SER A 76 -2.09 6.01 13.99
CA SER A 76 -3.50 5.62 13.79
C SER A 76 -3.84 5.35 12.32
N LYS A 77 -4.90 4.55 12.08
CA LYS A 77 -5.41 4.26 10.72
C LYS A 77 -5.70 5.53 9.92
N ASP A 78 -6.30 6.54 10.56
CA ASP A 78 -6.58 7.84 9.94
C ASP A 78 -5.32 8.64 9.57
N GLU A 79 -4.29 8.63 10.43
CA GLU A 79 -3.00 9.26 10.12
C GLU A 79 -2.33 8.60 8.91
N VAL A 80 -2.32 7.28 8.86
CA VAL A 80 -1.74 6.50 7.74
C VAL A 80 -2.54 6.77 6.46
N LYS A 81 -3.87 6.75 6.53
CA LYS A 81 -4.75 7.03 5.38
C LYS A 81 -4.49 8.43 4.83
N ASN A 82 -4.38 9.43 5.70
CA ASN A 82 -4.09 10.81 5.30
C ASN A 82 -2.72 10.95 4.65
N GLY A 83 -1.67 10.34 5.21
CA GLY A 83 -0.33 10.35 4.62
C GLY A 83 -0.29 9.72 3.23
N LEU A 84 -0.95 8.58 3.06
CA LEU A 84 -1.03 7.87 1.78
C LEU A 84 -1.85 8.65 0.74
N LYS A 85 -2.95 9.29 1.16
CA LYS A 85 -3.75 10.18 0.31
C LYS A 85 -2.94 11.38 -0.18
N GLN A 86 -2.18 12.02 0.69
CA GLN A 86 -1.28 13.14 0.32
C GLN A 86 -0.24 12.69 -0.70
N TYR A 87 0.37 11.51 -0.49
CA TYR A 87 1.31 10.92 -1.44
C TYR A 87 0.67 10.73 -2.83
N TYR A 88 -0.50 10.09 -2.91
CA TYR A 88 -1.17 9.86 -4.19
C TYR A 88 -1.62 11.13 -4.89
N GLN A 89 -2.08 12.14 -4.14
CA GLN A 89 -2.39 13.45 -4.70
C GLN A 89 -1.14 14.11 -5.28
N GLY A 90 0.01 13.95 -4.62
CA GLY A 90 1.32 14.37 -5.16
C GLY A 90 1.69 13.64 -6.46
N GLN A 91 1.18 12.43 -6.68
CA GLN A 91 1.31 11.65 -7.92
C GLN A 91 0.16 11.92 -8.92
N HIS A 92 -0.54 13.04 -8.79
CA HIS A 92 -1.64 13.45 -9.68
C HIS A 92 -2.85 12.49 -9.71
N ILE A 93 -3.00 11.61 -8.71
CA ILE A 93 -4.19 10.77 -8.59
C ILE A 93 -5.38 11.62 -8.12
N PRO A 94 -6.55 11.55 -8.80
CA PRO A 94 -7.73 12.30 -8.40
C PRO A 94 -8.12 12.03 -6.94
N GLY A 95 -8.48 13.08 -6.20
CA GLY A 95 -8.79 12.99 -4.77
C GLY A 95 -9.71 11.83 -4.36
N PRO A 96 -10.83 11.55 -5.07
CA PRO A 96 -11.69 10.42 -4.77
C PRO A 96 -11.03 9.05 -4.99
N ALA A 97 -10.18 8.91 -6.00
CA ALA A 97 -9.43 7.67 -6.27
C ALA A 97 -8.32 7.47 -5.23
N ALA A 98 -7.61 8.55 -4.88
CA ALA A 98 -6.60 8.55 -3.81
C ALA A 98 -7.21 8.16 -2.45
N ASP A 99 -8.42 8.65 -2.13
CA ASP A 99 -9.10 8.31 -0.88
C ASP A 99 -9.50 6.82 -0.81
N LYS A 100 -10.05 6.28 -1.92
CA LYS A 100 -10.38 4.85 -2.04
C LYS A 100 -9.16 3.96 -1.92
N LEU A 101 -8.09 4.31 -2.64
CA LEU A 101 -6.84 3.55 -2.63
C LEU A 101 -6.20 3.58 -1.24
N ALA A 102 -6.16 4.77 -0.61
CA ALA A 102 -5.63 4.93 0.73
C ALA A 102 -6.45 4.20 1.79
N GLY A 103 -7.78 4.23 1.69
CA GLY A 103 -8.68 3.48 2.57
C GLY A 103 -8.43 1.97 2.47
N CYS A 104 -8.46 1.42 1.25
CA CYS A 104 -8.23 -0.01 1.03
C CYS A 104 -6.87 -0.47 1.58
N MET A 105 -5.80 0.29 1.35
CA MET A 105 -4.46 -0.04 1.84
C MET A 105 -4.38 -0.10 3.37
N VAL A 106 -5.09 0.80 4.05
CA VAL A 106 -5.14 0.81 5.51
C VAL A 106 -6.02 -0.33 6.03
N ASP A 107 -7.16 -0.60 5.41
CA ASP A 107 -8.05 -1.69 5.81
C ASP A 107 -7.39 -3.07 5.66
N GLU A 108 -6.68 -3.32 4.56
CA GLU A 108 -6.07 -4.62 4.25
C GLU A 108 -4.65 -4.77 4.84
N GLY A 109 -3.92 -3.66 5.00
CA GLY A 109 -2.48 -3.67 5.29
C GLY A 109 -2.09 -3.25 6.70
N TYR A 110 -2.91 -2.45 7.41
CA TYR A 110 -2.48 -1.80 8.66
C TYR A 110 -2.03 -2.78 9.75
N ASP A 111 -2.77 -3.87 9.91
CA ASP A 111 -2.45 -4.89 10.91
C ASP A 111 -1.26 -5.77 10.48
N ARG A 112 -0.95 -5.79 9.17
CA ARG A 112 0.14 -6.59 8.58
C ARG A 112 1.47 -5.85 8.50
N PHE A 113 1.45 -4.52 8.44
CA PHE A 113 2.67 -3.71 8.36
C PHE A 113 3.31 -3.46 9.72
N SER A 114 4.64 -3.37 9.73
CA SER A 114 5.39 -2.91 10.89
C SER A 114 5.10 -1.44 11.22
N ALA A 115 5.36 -1.03 12.46
CA ALA A 115 5.24 0.38 12.88
C ALA A 115 6.12 1.32 12.04
N LYS A 116 7.28 0.84 11.59
CA LYS A 116 8.20 1.60 10.75
C LYS A 116 7.58 1.92 9.38
N THR A 117 7.03 0.91 8.72
CA THR A 117 6.30 1.07 7.45
C THR A 117 5.11 2.01 7.59
N LEU A 118 4.30 1.86 8.65
CA LEU A 118 3.15 2.74 8.89
C LEU A 118 3.56 4.19 9.14
N ASN A 119 4.66 4.43 9.86
CA ASN A 119 5.20 5.78 10.06
C ASN A 119 5.74 6.38 8.75
N ALA A 120 6.41 5.58 7.91
CA ALA A 120 6.84 6.03 6.59
C ALA A 120 5.65 6.45 5.71
N ILE A 121 4.58 5.64 5.70
CA ILE A 121 3.35 5.94 4.98
C ILE A 121 2.66 7.19 5.53
N LYS A 122 2.53 7.33 6.86
CA LYS A 122 1.99 8.54 7.50
C LYS A 122 2.70 9.79 7.02
N ASN A 123 4.03 9.72 6.88
CA ASN A 123 4.86 10.84 6.45
C ASN A 123 4.83 11.07 4.92
N GLY A 124 3.96 10.37 4.18
CA GLY A 124 3.84 10.48 2.72
C GLY A 124 5.03 9.88 1.98
N LYS A 125 5.74 8.93 2.60
CA LYS A 125 6.93 8.29 2.04
C LYS A 125 6.78 6.76 1.92
N PRO A 126 5.84 6.27 1.10
CA PRO A 126 5.68 4.83 0.85
C PRO A 126 6.87 4.20 0.10
N GLY A 127 7.87 4.97 -0.33
CA GLY A 127 9.15 4.43 -0.81
C GLY A 127 10.15 4.07 0.30
N GLU A 128 9.91 4.50 1.55
CA GLU A 128 10.77 4.23 2.72
C GLU A 128 10.17 3.13 3.62
N VAL A 129 9.37 2.22 3.06
CA VAL A 129 8.80 1.08 3.81
C VAL A 129 9.89 0.12 4.28
N ASP A 130 9.61 -0.63 5.35
CA ASP A 130 10.57 -1.63 5.82
C ASP A 130 10.75 -2.73 4.77
N PRO A 131 11.98 -3.16 4.45
CA PRO A 131 12.23 -4.23 3.50
C PRO A 131 11.47 -5.52 3.83
N ALA A 132 11.23 -5.83 5.11
CA ALA A 132 10.45 -7.01 5.52
C ALA A 132 8.96 -6.90 5.14
N ASP A 133 8.44 -5.68 5.01
CA ASP A 133 7.05 -5.43 4.62
C ASP A 133 6.87 -5.20 3.11
N SER A 134 7.96 -4.98 2.36
CA SER A 134 7.93 -4.58 0.95
C SER A 134 7.07 -5.50 0.04
N GLN A 135 7.16 -6.82 0.24
CA GLN A 135 6.37 -7.80 -0.51
C GLN A 135 4.88 -7.68 -0.16
N THR A 136 4.55 -7.64 1.13
CA THR A 136 3.16 -7.47 1.60
C THR A 136 2.60 -6.12 1.13
N PHE A 137 3.41 -5.06 1.19
CA PHE A 137 3.03 -3.73 0.74
C PHE A 137 2.71 -3.71 -0.75
N THR A 138 3.56 -4.31 -1.58
CA THR A 138 3.33 -4.43 -3.03
C THR A 138 2.06 -5.23 -3.33
N GLN A 139 1.83 -6.35 -2.64
CA GLN A 139 0.65 -7.17 -2.84
C GLN A 139 -0.66 -6.45 -2.46
N VAL A 140 -0.67 -5.77 -1.31
CA VAL A 140 -1.81 -4.97 -0.84
C VAL A 140 -2.05 -3.79 -1.80
N SER A 141 -0.98 -3.10 -2.21
CA SER A 141 -1.04 -2.01 -3.18
C SER A 141 -1.70 -2.44 -4.49
N GLY A 142 -1.28 -3.57 -5.07
CA GLY A 142 -1.84 -4.09 -6.32
C GLY A 142 -3.31 -4.50 -6.19
N THR A 143 -3.65 -5.17 -5.08
CA THR A 143 -5.04 -5.55 -4.77
C THR A 143 -5.93 -4.31 -4.61
N CYS A 144 -5.44 -3.28 -3.95
CA CYS A 144 -6.20 -2.06 -3.73
C CYS A 144 -6.26 -1.15 -4.95
N ALA A 145 -5.22 -1.10 -5.78
CA ALA A 145 -5.23 -0.39 -7.04
C ALA A 145 -6.28 -0.97 -8.00
N SER A 146 -6.28 -2.29 -8.20
CA SER A 146 -7.27 -2.96 -9.05
C SER A 146 -8.72 -2.72 -8.59
N LYS A 147 -8.99 -2.78 -7.28
CA LYS A 147 -10.28 -2.41 -6.68
C LYS A 147 -10.63 -0.93 -6.89
N SER A 148 -9.68 -0.02 -6.71
CA SER A 148 -9.93 1.43 -6.73
C SER A 148 -10.17 1.98 -8.13
N PHE A 149 -9.54 1.39 -9.14
CA PHE A 149 -9.65 1.81 -10.54
C PHE A 149 -10.63 0.97 -11.36
N ASN A 150 -11.39 0.07 -10.74
CA ASN A 150 -12.39 -0.77 -11.40
C ASN A 150 -11.82 -1.51 -12.64
N GLY A 151 -10.57 -1.97 -12.54
CA GLY A 151 -9.82 -2.60 -13.64
C GLY A 151 -9.26 -1.66 -14.72
N SER A 152 -9.61 -0.37 -14.70
CA SER A 152 -9.09 0.64 -15.62
C SER A 152 -7.86 1.33 -15.03
N ILE A 153 -6.74 0.61 -14.92
CA ILE A 153 -5.50 1.20 -14.42
C ILE A 153 -5.07 2.30 -15.41
N PRO A 154 -4.95 3.57 -14.97
CA PRO A 154 -4.35 4.60 -15.81
C PRO A 154 -2.98 4.12 -16.28
N THR A 155 -2.75 4.08 -17.58
CA THR A 155 -1.47 3.69 -18.19
C THR A 155 -0.31 4.61 -17.79
N ASP A 156 -0.60 5.72 -17.10
CA ASP A 156 0.36 6.74 -16.68
C ASP A 156 0.82 6.59 -15.22
N LEU A 157 0.37 5.55 -14.49
CA LEU A 157 0.84 5.35 -13.12
C LEU A 157 2.30 4.88 -13.11
N PRO A 158 3.22 5.61 -12.45
CA PRO A 158 4.58 5.15 -12.27
C PRO A 158 4.55 3.87 -11.43
N LEU A 159 4.75 2.73 -12.08
CA LEU A 159 4.97 1.47 -11.40
C LEU A 159 6.29 1.57 -10.63
N PRO A 160 6.34 1.13 -9.36
CA PRO A 160 7.61 1.00 -8.66
C PRO A 160 8.50 0.06 -9.46
N SER A 161 9.67 0.56 -9.86
CA SER A 161 10.72 -0.19 -10.55
C SER A 161 11.47 -1.10 -9.58
#